data_AF-A0A2X3DA10-F1
#
_entry.id   AF-A0A2X3DA10-F1
#
_cell.length_a   1.000
_cell.length_b   1.000
_cell.length_c   1.000
_cell.angle_alpha   90.00
_cell.angle_beta   90.00
_cell.angle_gamma   90.00
#
_symmetry.space_group_name_H-M   'P 1'
#
loop_
_entity.id
_entity.type
_entity.pdbx_description
1 polymer ?
#
loop_
_entity_poly.entity_id
_entity_poly.type
_entity_poly.pdbx_seq_one_letter_code
_entity_poly.pdbx_strand_id
1 'polypeptide(L)' 'MRIVEAQLQRTGAWIAGERFTLADIVLGLSVHRWKMTPFAHPEMPAVARWYMALNQRPAFMRHGNNGVA' A
#
# COMPACT_ATOMS: atom_id res chain seq x y z
N MET A 1 3.04 8.63 -6.00
CA MET A 1 3.34 7.82 -4.80
C MET A 1 4.16 8.52 -3.72
N ARG A 2 5.00 9.52 -4.02
CA ARG A 2 5.82 10.21 -3.00
C ARG A 2 5.05 10.75 -1.77
N ILE A 3 3.81 11.23 -1.96
CA ILE A 3 2.96 11.69 -0.84
C ILE A 3 2.61 10.53 0.10
N VAL A 4 2.26 9.37 -0.45
CA VAL A 4 1.95 8.15 0.34
C VAL A 4 3.19 7.67 1.07
N GLU A 5 4.35 7.66 0.41
CA GLU A 5 5.63 7.32 1.04
C GLU A 5 5.94 8.24 2.23
N ALA A 6 5.91 9.56 2.03
CA ALA A 6 6.18 10.52 3.10
C ALA A 6 5.19 10.38 4.27
N GLN A 7 3.91 10.12 3.97
CA GLN A 7 2.90 9.90 5.00
C GLN A 7 3.17 8.62 5.81
N LEU A 8 3.53 7.52 5.16
CA LEU A 8 3.86 6.26 5.82
C LEU A 8 5.17 6.33 6.62
N GLN A 9 6.13 7.15 6.17
CA GLN A 9 7.33 7.48 6.94
C GLN A 9 6.96 8.25 8.21
N ARG A 10 6.07 9.24 8.09
CA ARG A 10 5.62 10.06 9.22
C ARG A 10 4.84 9.26 10.26
N THR A 11 3.97 8.34 9.84
CA THR A 11 3.18 7.54 10.79
C THR A 11 3.95 6.35 11.34
N GLY A 12 4.94 5.83 10.61
CA GLY A 12 5.69 4.62 10.99
C GLY A 12 4.84 3.34 11.00
N ALA A 13 3.54 3.42 10.69
CA ALA A 13 2.57 2.34 10.87
C ALA A 13 1.63 2.27 9.65
N TRP A 14 0.32 2.41 9.86
CA TRP A 14 -0.71 2.50 8.82
C TRP A 14 -0.87 3.94 8.32
N ILE A 15 -1.61 4.15 7.24
CA ILE A 15 -1.66 5.46 6.59
C ILE A 15 -2.23 6.56 7.49
N ALA A 16 -3.14 6.21 8.39
CA ALA A 16 -3.78 7.13 9.32
C ALA A 16 -3.17 7.12 10.73
N GLY A 17 -2.10 6.34 10.98
CA GLY A 17 -1.47 6.20 12.29
C GLY A 17 -1.29 4.74 12.71
N GLU A 18 -1.38 4.46 14.01
CA GLU A 18 -1.06 3.14 14.58
C GLU A 18 -2.08 2.04 14.24
N ARG A 19 -3.31 2.40 13.86
CA ARG A 19 -4.39 1.45 13.60
C ARG A 19 -4.72 1.35 12.11
N PHE A 20 -4.98 0.13 11.67
CA PHE A 20 -5.49 -0.14 10.33
C PHE A 20 -6.89 0.46 10.16
N THR A 21 -7.14 1.10 9.02
CA THR A 21 -8.40 1.78 8.74
C THR A 21 -8.88 1.51 7.31
N LEU A 22 -10.09 2.01 7.00
CA LEU A 22 -10.60 2.02 5.63
C LEU A 22 -9.65 2.73 4.64
N ALA A 23 -8.90 3.74 5.09
CA ALA A 23 -7.96 4.46 4.23
C ALA A 23 -6.85 3.55 3.69
N ASP A 24 -6.41 2.55 4.48
CA ASP A 24 -5.39 1.59 4.06
C ASP A 24 -5.90 0.66 2.95
N ILE A 25 -7.19 0.34 2.95
CA ILE A 25 -7.82 -0.47 1.89
C ILE A 25 -7.83 0.32 0.58
N VAL A 26 -8.37 1.54 0.61
CA VAL A 26 -8.54 2.38 -0.59
C VAL A 26 -7.18 2.70 -1.23
N LEU A 27 -6.21 3.10 -0.40
CA LEU A 27 -4.86 3.39 -0.88
C LEU A 27 -4.10 2.13 -1.27
N GLY A 28 -4.38 0.99 -0.62
CA GLY A 28 -3.81 -0.31 -0.98
C GLY A 28 -4.12 -0.69 -2.42
N LEU A 29 -5.37 -0.47 -2.86
CA LEU A 29 -5.78 -0.69 -4.25
C LEU A 29 -5.06 0.26 -5.21
N SER A 30 -4.93 1.53 -4.83
CA SER A 30 -4.22 2.54 -5.64
C SER A 30 -2.74 2.18 -5.81
N VAL A 31 -2.10 1.69 -4.74
CA VAL A 31 -0.71 1.23 -4.78
C VAL A 31 -0.55 -0.06 -5.58
N HIS A 32 -1.50 -1.01 -5.49
CA HIS A 32 -1.48 -2.21 -6.32
C HIS A 32 -1.53 -1.85 -7.81
N ARG A 33 -2.47 -0.99 -8.22
CA ARG A 33 -2.55 -0.50 -9.62
C ARG A 33 -1.26 0.17 -10.07
N TRP A 34 -0.69 1.05 -9.23
CA TRP A 34 0.58 1.71 -9.52
C TRP A 34 1.72 0.70 -9.71
N LYS A 35 1.84 -0.32 -8.85
CA LYS A 35 2.83 -1.40 -8.95
C LYS A 35 2.66 -2.26 -10.21
N MET A 36 1.43 -2.49 -10.64
CA MET A 36 1.13 -3.27 -11.85
C MET A 36 1.35 -2.49 -13.15
N THR A 37 1.48 -1.16 -13.08
CA THR A 37 1.70 -0.35 -14.29
C THR A 37 3.16 -0.51 -14.76
N PRO A 38 3.41 -0.83 -16.04
CA PRO A 38 4.73 -1.19 -16.54
C PRO A 38 5.62 0.04 -16.80
N PHE A 39 6.20 0.59 -15.74
CA PHE A 39 7.27 1.58 -15.82
C PHE A 39 8.25 1.41 -14.65
N ALA A 40 9.40 2.08 -14.71
CA ALA A 40 10.38 2.02 -13.63
C ALA A 40 9.87 2.71 -12.35
N HIS A 41 9.67 1.94 -11.29
CA HIS A 41 9.24 2.48 -10.00
C HIS A 41 10.45 2.94 -9.17
N PRO A 42 10.44 4.17 -8.62
CA PRO A 42 11.45 4.56 -7.62
C PRO A 42 11.32 3.71 -6.35
N GLU A 43 12.42 3.58 -5.62
CA GLU A 43 12.42 2.92 -4.30
C GLU A 43 11.55 3.70 -3.31
N MET A 44 10.63 2.99 -2.66
CA MET A 44 9.65 3.53 -1.72
C MET A 44 9.54 2.56 -0.53
N PRO A 45 10.53 2.57 0.39
CA PRO A 45 10.65 1.55 1.44
C PRO A 45 9.46 1.56 2.41
N ALA A 46 8.88 2.72 2.75
CA ALA A 46 7.73 2.78 3.65
C ALA A 46 6.47 2.21 2.98
N VAL A 47 6.24 2.52 1.70
CA VAL A 47 5.18 1.90 0.89
C VAL A 47 5.40 0.39 0.78
N ALA A 48 6.64 -0.08 0.55
CA ALA A 48 6.93 -1.50 0.44
C ALA A 48 6.60 -2.27 1.75
N ARG A 49 7.07 -1.76 2.90
CA ARG A 49 6.77 -2.33 4.23
C ARG A 49 5.26 -2.38 4.51
N TRP A 50 4.57 -1.26 4.29
CA TRP A 50 3.13 -1.17 4.49
C TRP A 50 2.35 -2.09 3.55
N TYR A 51 2.75 -2.18 2.28
CA TYR A 51 2.12 -3.06 1.30
C TYR A 51 2.34 -4.55 1.63
N MET A 52 3.52 -4.92 2.13
CA MET A 52 3.75 -6.26 2.69
C MET A 52 2.81 -6.56 3.86
N ALA A 53 2.58 -5.60 4.76
CA ALA A 53 1.65 -5.76 5.87
C ALA A 53 0.19 -5.94 5.40
N LEU A 54 -0.22 -5.21 4.34
CA LEU A 54 -1.52 -5.45 3.70
C LEU A 54 -1.64 -6.87 3.13
N ASN A 55 -0.58 -7.38 2.51
CA ASN A 55 -0.54 -8.73 1.95
C ASN A 55 -0.58 -9.85 3.01
N GLN A 56 -0.39 -9.54 4.30
CA GLN A 56 -0.65 -10.50 5.38
C GLN A 56 -2.15 -10.67 5.68
N ARG A 57 -3.02 -9.85 5.10
CA ARG A 57 -4.48 -9.91 5.33
C ARG A 57 -5.13 -10.74 4.23
N PRO A 58 -5.78 -11.89 4.55
CA PRO A 58 -6.38 -12.76 3.54
C PRO A 58 -7.38 -12.05 2.63
N ALA A 59 -8.17 -11.11 3.17
CA ALA A 59 -9.14 -10.33 2.39
C ALA A 59 -8.46 -9.41 1.36
N PHE A 60 -7.32 -8.78 1.72
CA PHE A 60 -6.58 -7.92 0.80
C PHE A 60 -5.90 -8.74 -0.29
N MET A 61 -5.34 -9.91 0.04
CA MET A 61 -4.82 -10.83 -0.98
C MET A 61 -5.90 -11.28 -1.97
N ARG A 62 -7.10 -11.61 -1.46
CA ARG A 62 -8.21 -12.07 -2.30
C ARG A 62 -8.79 -10.99 -3.21
N HIS A 63 -8.88 -9.75 -2.73
CA HIS A 63 -9.65 -8.69 -3.41
C HIS A 63 -8.83 -7.49 -3.89
N GLY A 64 -7.62 -7.30 -3.35
CA GLY A 64 -6.77 -6.15 -3.67
C GLY A 64 -5.47 -6.50 -4.38
N ASN A 65 -4.79 -7.58 -3.99
CA ASN A 65 -3.59 -8.09 -4.65
C ASN A 65 -3.89 -9.42 -5.36
N ASN A 66 -4.86 -9.39 -6.27
CA ASN A 66 -5.36 -10.57 -6.98
C ASN A 66 -5.07 -10.54 -8.49
N GLY A 67 -4.29 -9.57 -8.96
CA GLY A 67 -3.89 -9.46 -10.36
C GLY A 67 -5.00 -8.98 -11.31
N VAL A 68 -6.14 -8.54 -10.78
CA VAL A 68 -7.23 -7.93 -11.56
C VAL A 68 -7.16 -6.42 -11.35
N ALA A 69 -6.93 -5.66 -12.43
CA ALA A 69 -6.81 -4.19 -12.41
C ALA A 69 -8.10 -3.49 -12.81
#